data_AF-A4G599-F1
#
_entry.id   AF-A4G599-F1
#
_cell.length_a   1.000
_cell.length_b   1.000
_cell.length_c   1.000
_cell.angle_alpha   90.00
_cell.angle_beta   90.00
_cell.angle_gamma   90.00
#
_symmetry.space_group_name_H-M   'P 1'
#
loop_
_entity.id
_entity.type
_entity.pdbx_description
1 polymer ?
#
loop_
_entity_poly.entity_id
_entity_poly.type
_entity_poly.pdbx_seq_one_letter_code
_entity_poly.pdbx_strand_id
1 'polypeptide(L)'
;MDQKSLIVAAMKQQGLTSFYQLAQRLGVKDSRVSELRHGKKPADEAEISMLAEMAEIDVRVAFAAVHLDREKSPGKRAYWEQILTQYAVASTVAATVIVEKISGNFKHLLSCYSPRPA
;
A
#
# COMPACT_ATOMS: atom_id res chain seq x y z
N MET A 1 6.72 -0.28 5.75
CA MET A 1 6.16 -1.58 5.31
C MET A 1 7.21 -2.22 4.43
N ASP A 2 7.66 -3.42 4.80
CA ASP A 2 8.60 -4.25 4.05
C ASP A 2 7.85 -5.41 3.36
N GLN A 3 8.54 -6.19 2.51
CA GLN A 3 7.94 -7.35 1.82
C GLN A 3 7.33 -8.37 2.81
N LYS A 4 7.94 -8.55 3.97
CA LYS A 4 7.49 -9.53 4.98
C LYS A 4 6.20 -9.08 5.64
N SER A 5 6.11 -7.81 6.04
CA SER A 5 4.89 -7.24 6.61
C SER A 5 3.74 -7.20 5.61
N LEU A 6 4.01 -7.01 4.31
CA LEU A 6 2.98 -7.11 3.27
C LEU A 6 2.37 -8.52 3.20
N ILE A 7 3.21 -9.57 3.27
CA ILE A 7 2.75 -10.96 3.34
C ILE A 7 1.89 -11.22 4.58
N VAL A 8 2.32 -10.73 5.74
CA VAL A 8 1.58 -10.89 7.00
C VAL A 8 0.25 -10.13 6.96
N ALA A 9 0.23 -8.94 6.37
CA ALA A 9 -1.00 -8.16 6.18
C ALA A 9 -1.99 -8.89 5.27
N ALA A 10 -1.52 -9.42 4.14
CA ALA A 10 -2.34 -10.21 3.22
C ALA A 10 -2.93 -11.46 3.90
N MET A 11 -2.12 -12.21 4.66
CA MET A 11 -2.62 -13.38 5.39
C MET A 11 -3.67 -13.01 6.44
N LYS A 12 -3.42 -11.94 7.19
CA LYS A 12 -4.36 -11.46 8.23
C LYS A 12 -5.69 -11.04 7.61
N GLN A 13 -5.66 -10.26 6.54
CA GLN A 13 -6.86 -9.75 5.87
C GLN A 13 -7.69 -10.88 5.26
N GLN A 14 -7.02 -11.88 4.67
CA GLN A 14 -7.67 -13.03 4.04
C GLN A 14 -8.03 -14.16 5.03
N GLY A 15 -7.76 -13.99 6.33
CA GLY A 15 -8.02 -15.01 7.35
C GLY A 15 -7.21 -16.31 7.17
N LEU A 16 -6.03 -16.24 6.55
CA LEU A 16 -5.20 -17.40 6.25
C LEU A 16 -4.40 -17.80 7.49
N THR A 17 -4.45 -19.08 7.85
CA THR A 17 -3.74 -19.62 9.03
C THR A 17 -2.38 -20.20 8.68
N SER A 18 -2.07 -20.38 7.39
CA SER A 18 -0.82 -20.98 6.94
C SER A 18 -0.29 -20.36 5.65
N PHE A 19 1.04 -20.37 5.50
CA PHE A 19 1.73 -19.97 4.28
C PHE A 19 1.44 -20.89 3.09
N TYR A 20 1.04 -22.13 3.35
CA TYR A 20 0.56 -23.05 2.33
C TYR A 20 -0.71 -22.52 1.65
N GLN A 21 -1.69 -22.10 2.45
CA GLN A 21 -2.92 -21.49 1.91
C GLN A 21 -2.61 -20.21 1.12
N LEU A 22 -1.64 -19.41 1.58
CA LEU A 22 -1.17 -18.24 0.82
C LEU A 22 -0.56 -18.64 -0.52
N ALA A 23 0.28 -19.67 -0.56
CA ALA A 23 0.88 -20.17 -1.79
C ALA A 23 -0.18 -20.63 -2.80
N GLN A 24 -1.20 -21.36 -2.34
CA GLN A 24 -2.34 -21.77 -3.15
C GLN A 24 -3.11 -20.57 -3.71
N ARG A 25 -3.34 -19.53 -2.90
CA ARG A 25 -4.03 -18.31 -3.33
C ARG A 25 -3.24 -17.50 -4.36
N LEU A 26 -1.93 -17.42 -4.18
CA LEU A 26 -1.02 -16.75 -5.12
C LEU A 26 -0.73 -17.59 -6.38
N GLY A 27 -1.11 -18.86 -6.41
CA GLY A 27 -0.78 -19.77 -7.50
C GLY A 27 0.72 -20.09 -7.60
N VAL A 28 1.46 -20.01 -6.49
CA VAL A 28 2.91 -20.26 -6.43
C VAL A 28 3.23 -21.48 -5.58
N LYS A 29 4.47 -21.99 -5.68
CA LYS A 29 4.95 -23.07 -4.82
C LYS A 29 5.18 -22.58 -3.39
N ASP A 30 5.00 -23.43 -2.38
CA ASP A 30 5.29 -23.10 -0.98
C ASP A 30 6.74 -22.62 -0.75
N SER A 31 7.68 -23.21 -1.50
CA SER A 31 9.08 -22.80 -1.48
C SER A 31 9.25 -21.34 -1.88
N ARG A 32 8.42 -20.84 -2.82
CA ARG A 32 8.45 -19.44 -3.25
C ARG A 32 8.01 -18.52 -2.11
N VAL A 33 6.90 -18.83 -1.43
CA VAL A 33 6.46 -18.07 -0.26
C VAL A 33 7.52 -18.05 0.84
N SER A 34 8.22 -19.17 1.05
CA SER A 34 9.34 -19.25 1.99
C SER A 34 10.53 -18.37 1.57
N GLU A 35 10.91 -18.33 0.28
CA GLU A 35 11.94 -17.43 -0.23
C GLU A 35 11.57 -15.96 0.01
N LEU A 36 10.31 -15.60 -0.25
CA LEU A 36 9.80 -14.24 -0.05
C LEU A 36 9.83 -13.84 1.43
N ARG A 37 9.39 -14.73 2.32
CA ARG A 37 9.37 -14.48 3.77
C ARG A 37 10.77 -14.25 4.35
N HIS A 38 11.75 -15.00 3.88
CA HIS A 38 13.12 -14.86 4.37
C HIS A 38 13.92 -13.77 3.64
N GLY A 39 13.32 -13.09 2.65
CA GLY A 39 14.01 -12.08 1.85
C GLY A 39 15.12 -12.64 0.97
N LYS A 40 15.14 -13.96 0.71
CA LYS A 40 16.15 -14.62 -0.13
C LYS A 40 16.06 -14.14 -1.58
N LYS A 41 14.83 -13.93 -2.07
CA LYS A 41 14.57 -13.37 -3.39
C LYS A 41 13.53 -12.26 -3.30
N PRO A 42 13.61 -11.25 -4.17
CA PRO A 42 12.57 -10.25 -4.29
C PRO A 42 11.25 -10.82 -4.75
N ALA A 43 10.17 -10.25 -4.19
CA ALA A 43 8.86 -10.35 -4.77
C ALA A 43 8.89 -9.68 -6.15
N ASP A 44 8.33 -10.38 -7.13
CA ASP A 44 8.08 -9.82 -8.44
C ASP A 44 6.90 -8.83 -8.38
N GLU A 45 6.74 -8.01 -9.40
CA GLU A 45 5.73 -6.97 -9.43
C GLU A 45 4.31 -7.56 -9.37
N ALA A 46 4.09 -8.69 -10.06
CA ALA A 46 2.83 -9.42 -9.98
C ALA A 46 2.55 -9.94 -8.56
N GLU A 47 3.57 -10.43 -7.86
CA GLU A 47 3.43 -10.91 -6.48
C GLU A 47 3.11 -9.77 -5.52
N ILE A 48 3.74 -8.60 -5.71
CA ILE A 48 3.44 -7.39 -4.90
C ILE A 48 2.00 -6.93 -5.15
N SER A 49 1.54 -6.87 -6.40
CA SER A 49 0.17 -6.47 -6.74
C SER A 49 -0.85 -7.41 -6.10
N MET A 50 -0.69 -8.72 -6.27
CA MET A 50 -1.60 -9.71 -5.69
C MET A 50 -1.61 -9.64 -4.15
N LEU A 51 -0.44 -9.51 -3.52
CA LEU A 51 -0.37 -9.36 -2.06
C LEU A 51 -1.02 -8.05 -1.57
N ALA A 52 -0.86 -6.96 -2.32
CA ALA A 52 -1.48 -5.68 -1.99
C ALA A 52 -3.01 -5.74 -2.11
N GLU A 53 -3.52 -6.36 -3.18
CA GLU A 53 -4.95 -6.61 -3.37
C GLU A 53 -5.51 -7.47 -2.24
N MET A 54 -4.83 -8.57 -1.89
CA MET A 54 -5.21 -9.44 -0.77
C MET A 54 -5.20 -8.71 0.57
N ALA A 55 -4.29 -7.75 0.77
CA ALA A 55 -4.16 -6.93 1.98
C ALA A 55 -5.08 -5.70 1.99
N GLU A 56 -5.84 -5.43 0.92
CA GLU A 56 -6.62 -4.19 0.73
C GLU A 56 -5.78 -2.91 0.86
N ILE A 57 -4.53 -2.97 0.40
CA ILE A 57 -3.61 -1.84 0.37
C ILE A 57 -3.50 -1.34 -1.07
N ASP A 58 -3.45 -0.01 -1.26
CA ASP A 58 -3.18 0.57 -2.57
C ASP A 58 -1.88 0.00 -3.16
N VAL A 59 -1.98 -0.60 -4.34
CA VAL A 59 -0.87 -1.29 -5.01
C VAL A 59 0.36 -0.39 -5.17
N ARG A 60 0.19 0.91 -5.42
CA ARG A 60 1.31 1.86 -5.57
C ARG A 60 2.00 2.12 -4.24
N VAL A 61 1.24 2.18 -3.14
CA VAL A 61 1.79 2.28 -1.78
C VAL A 61 2.59 1.02 -1.44
N ALA A 62 2.06 -0.17 -1.78
CA ALA A 62 2.76 -1.43 -1.57
C ALA A 62 4.07 -1.50 -2.37
N PHE A 63 4.04 -1.15 -3.66
CA PHE A 63 5.23 -1.05 -4.50
C PHE A 63 6.28 -0.11 -3.92
N ALA A 64 5.89 1.14 -3.64
CA ALA A 64 6.81 2.15 -3.13
C ALA A 64 7.46 1.70 -1.83
N ALA A 65 6.69 1.12 -0.91
CA ALA A 65 7.20 0.66 0.37
C ALA A 65 8.17 -0.52 0.21
N VAL A 66 7.84 -1.52 -0.62
CA VAL A 66 8.70 -2.70 -0.85
C VAL A 66 10.00 -2.32 -1.56
N HIS A 67 9.96 -1.40 -2.53
CA HIS A 67 11.17 -0.92 -3.20
C HIS A 67 12.02 -0.04 -2.28
N LEU A 68 11.39 0.85 -1.50
CA LEU A 68 12.08 1.72 -0.55
C LEU A 68 12.89 0.94 0.50
N ASP A 69 12.32 -0.14 1.04
CA ASP A 69 12.98 -0.97 2.05
C ASP A 69 14.32 -1.56 1.55
N ARG A 70 14.40 -1.85 0.26
CA ARG A 70 15.53 -2.58 -0.34
C ARG A 70 16.52 -1.70 -1.05
N GLU A 71 16.07 -0.52 -1.46
CA GLU A 71 16.87 0.42 -2.21
C GLU A 71 17.98 0.99 -1.31
N LYS A 72 19.23 0.88 -1.80
CA LYS A 72 20.43 1.33 -1.09
C LYS A 72 20.87 2.71 -1.55
N SER A 73 20.52 3.09 -2.78
CA SER A 73 20.90 4.39 -3.32
C SER A 73 20.06 5.50 -2.70
N PRO A 74 20.66 6.52 -2.05
CA PRO A 74 19.90 7.59 -1.38
C PRO A 74 18.99 8.36 -2.34
N GLY A 75 19.41 8.59 -3.59
CA GLY A 75 18.59 9.29 -4.57
C GLY A 75 17.34 8.50 -4.97
N LYS A 76 17.48 7.19 -5.19
CA LYS A 76 16.34 6.32 -5.51
C LYS A 76 15.41 6.11 -4.30
N ARG A 77 15.96 6.08 -3.09
CA ARG A 77 15.16 6.05 -1.85
C ARG A 77 14.26 7.28 -1.73
N ALA A 78 14.81 8.47 -1.94
CA ALA A 78 14.04 9.73 -1.88
C ALA A 78 12.88 9.73 -2.91
N TYR A 79 13.10 9.17 -4.09
CA TYR A 79 12.05 9.00 -5.10
C TYR A 79 10.91 8.10 -4.59
N TRP A 80 11.21 6.94 -4.01
CA TRP A 80 10.19 6.04 -3.46
C TRP A 80 9.49 6.62 -2.23
N GLU A 81 10.19 7.36 -1.39
CA GLU A 81 9.62 8.11 -0.26
C GLU A 81 8.59 9.15 -0.76
N GLN A 82 8.92 9.91 -1.80
CA GLN A 82 8.01 10.88 -2.40
C GLN A 82 6.73 10.21 -2.92
N ILE A 83 6.86 9.09 -3.64
CA ILE A 83 5.70 8.31 -4.11
C ILE A 83 4.87 7.85 -2.92
N LEU A 84 5.50 7.27 -1.90
CA LEU A 84 4.80 6.78 -0.72
C LEU A 84 4.01 7.90 -0.03
N THR A 85 4.61 9.07 0.15
CA THR A 85 3.94 10.23 0.74
C THR A 85 2.77 10.72 -0.12
N GLN A 86 2.93 10.79 -1.44
CA GLN A 86 1.88 11.24 -2.34
C GLN A 86 0.61 10.38 -2.23
N TYR A 87 0.78 9.05 -2.22
CA TYR A 87 -0.36 8.12 -2.16
C TYR A 87 -0.90 7.91 -0.73
N ALA A 88 -0.07 8.08 0.30
CA ALA A 88 -0.52 8.05 1.69
C ALA A 88 -1.35 9.29 2.08
N VAL A 89 -1.02 10.47 1.54
CA VAL A 89 -1.78 11.70 1.78
C VAL A 89 -3.09 11.73 0.98
N ALA A 90 -3.09 11.17 -0.23
CA ALA A 90 -4.30 11.11 -1.05
C ALA A 90 -5.44 10.29 -0.40
N SER A 91 -5.11 9.20 0.32
CA SER A 91 -6.10 8.35 0.98
C SER A 91 -6.78 9.03 2.17
N THR A 92 -6.05 9.86 2.93
CA THR A 92 -6.62 10.57 4.09
C THR A 92 -7.52 11.73 3.65
N VAL A 93 -7.11 12.50 2.64
CA VAL A 93 -7.91 13.63 2.12
C VAL A 93 -9.21 13.14 1.47
N ALA A 94 -9.19 12.02 0.75
CA ALA A 94 -10.41 11.47 0.17
C ALA A 94 -11.41 11.03 1.24
N ALA A 95 -10.94 10.37 2.31
CA ALA A 95 -11.81 9.91 3.39
C ALA A 95 -12.49 11.08 4.13
N THR A 96 -11.77 12.16 4.42
CA THR A 96 -12.35 13.34 5.11
C THR A 96 -13.38 14.04 4.24
N VAL A 97 -13.10 14.27 2.96
CA VAL A 97 -14.06 14.92 2.04
C VAL A 97 -15.33 14.10 1.87
N ILE A 98 -15.24 12.76 1.81
CA ILE A 98 -16.41 11.89 1.72
C ILE A 98 -17.25 11.99 3.00
N VAL A 99 -16.63 11.93 4.17
CA VAL A 99 -17.33 12.08 5.46
C VAL A 99 -18.02 13.43 5.56
N GLU A 100 -17.37 14.52 5.12
CA GLU A 100 -17.94 15.87 5.18
C GLU A 100 -19.03 16.13 4.15
N LYS A 101 -18.94 15.47 2.99
CA LYS A 101 -20.02 15.46 2.00
C LYS A 101 -21.25 14.72 2.53
N ILE A 102 -21.04 13.61 3.24
CA ILE A 102 -22.11 12.85 3.90
C ILE A 102 -22.68 13.61 5.12
N SER A 103 -21.83 14.32 5.88
CA SER A 103 -22.25 15.10 7.05
C SER A 103 -22.86 16.47 6.69
N GLY A 104 -22.88 16.84 5.40
CA GLY A 104 -23.47 18.08 4.90
C GLY A 104 -22.62 19.34 5.12
N ASN A 105 -21.41 19.22 5.66
CA ASN A 105 -20.53 20.34 5.98
C ASN A 105 -19.74 20.90 4.78
N PHE A 106 -19.88 20.27 3.61
CA PHE A 106 -19.16 20.62 2.37
C PHE A 106 -19.38 22.08 1.90
N LYS A 107 -20.57 22.66 2.13
CA LYS A 107 -20.88 24.05 1.73
C LYS A 107 -20.07 25.09 2.51
N HIS A 108 -19.75 24.81 3.78
CA HIS A 108 -18.99 25.72 4.64
C HIS A 108 -17.51 25.78 4.21
N LEU A 109 -16.94 24.68 3.75
CA LEU A 109 -15.55 24.64 3.26
C LEU A 109 -15.36 25.41 1.96
N LEU A 110 -16.34 25.36 1.04
CA LEU A 110 -16.29 26.14 -0.20
C LEU A 110 -16.38 27.65 0.08
N SER A 111 -17.09 28.07 1.13
CA SER A 111 -17.16 29.48 1.55
C SER A 111 -15.79 30.00 2.01
N CYS A 112 -15.02 29.18 2.74
CA CYS A 112 -13.68 29.55 3.23
C CYS A 112 -12.60 29.53 2.14
N TYR A 113 -12.87 28.90 0.98
CA TYR A 113 -11.94 28.79 -0.14
C TYR A 113 -12.23 29.76 -1.29
N SER A 114 -13.19 30.67 -1.14
CA SER A 114 -13.36 31.74 -2.12
C SER A 114 -12.12 32.64 -2.11
N PRO A 115 -11.41 32.82 -3.24
CA PRO A 115 -10.28 33.73 -3.28
C PRO A 115 -10.79 35.14 -3.00
N ARG A 116 -10.21 35.80 -2.01
CA ARG A 116 -10.50 37.21 -1.70
C ARG A 116 -10.26 38.02 -2.99
N PRO A 117 -11.26 38.69 -3.57
CA PRO A 117 -11.03 39.51 -4.76
C PRO A 117 -10.04 40.62 -4.41
N ALA A 118 -9.09 40.84 -5.34
CA ALA A 118 -8.00 41.81 -5.21
C ALA A 118 -8.50 43.25 -5.05
#